data_AF-A0A6S6SG25-F1
#
_entry.id   AF-A0A6S6SG25-F1
#
_cell.length_a   1.000
_cell.length_b   1.000
_cell.length_c   1.000
_cell.angle_alpha   90.00
_cell.angle_beta   90.00
_cell.angle_gamma   90.00
#
_symmetry.space_group_name_H-M   'P 1'
#
loop_
_entity.id
_entity.type
_entity.pdbx_description
1 polymer ?
#
loop_
_entity_poly.entity_id
_entity_poly.type
_entity_poly.pdbx_seq_one_letter_code
_entity_poly.pdbx_strand_id
1 'polypeptide(L)' 'SQRLQINAQNCVHCKTCDIKDPTQNIHWVTPQGGDGPNYPNM' A
#
# COMPACT_ATOMS: atom_id res chain seq x y z
N SER A 1 -17.71 5.81 -16.05
CA SER A 1 -17.67 4.52 -15.34
C SER A 1 -16.85 4.70 -14.07
N GLN A 2 -17.11 3.90 -13.03
CA GLN A 2 -16.25 3.86 -11.85
C GLN A 2 -15.09 2.88 -12.11
N ARG A 3 -13.88 3.26 -11.69
CA ARG A 3 -12.69 2.39 -11.72
C ARG A 3 -11.94 2.56 -10.40
N LEU A 4 -11.29 1.49 -9.95
CA LEU A 4 -10.33 1.57 -8.86
C LEU A 4 -9.10 2.34 -9.35
N GLN A 5 -8.64 3.31 -8.57
CA GLN A 5 -7.37 4.00 -8.80
C GLN A 5 -6.55 3.90 -7.51
N ILE A 6 -5.37 3.29 -7.59
CA ILE A 6 -4.45 3.14 -6.48
C ILE A 6 -3.36 4.20 -6.62
N ASN A 7 -3.24 5.09 -5.62
CA ASN A 7 -2.17 6.08 -5.54
C ASN A 7 -1.05 5.55 -4.62
N ALA A 8 -0.17 4.71 -5.16
CA ALA A 8 0.84 3.98 -4.38
C ALA A 8 1.86 4.89 -3.67
N GLN A 9 2.05 6.13 -4.14
CA GLN A 9 2.89 7.13 -3.50
C GLN A 9 2.41 7.49 -2.08
N ASN A 10 1.13 7.28 -1.78
CA ASN A 10 0.54 7.52 -0.46
C ASN A 10 0.56 6.27 0.43
N CYS A 11 1.20 5.17 0.01
CA CYS A 11 1.22 3.93 0.78
C CYS A 11 2.04 4.11 2.07
N VAL A 12 1.47 3.67 3.20
CA VAL A 12 2.15 3.68 4.52
C VAL A 12 2.69 2.31 4.93
N HIS A 13 2.78 1.38 3.98
CA HIS A 13 3.40 0.06 4.14
C HIS A 13 2.78 -0.85 5.22
N CYS A 14 1.55 -0.58 5.68
CA CYS A 14 0.88 -1.34 6.73
C CYS A 14 0.38 -2.74 6.33
N LYS A 15 0.40 -3.08 5.04
CA LYS A 15 -0.09 -4.35 4.45
C LYS A 15 -1.59 -4.64 4.59
N THR A 16 -2.41 -3.70 5.08
CA THR A 16 -3.84 -3.96 5.28
C THR A 16 -4.56 -4.37 3.99
N CYS A 17 -4.27 -3.73 2.86
CA CYS A 17 -4.89 -4.06 1.57
C CYS A 17 -4.58 -5.49 1.09
N ASP A 18 -3.40 -6.01 1.42
CA ASP A 18 -2.97 -7.38 1.11
C ASP A 18 -3.72 -8.41 1.98
N ILE A 19 -3.86 -8.11 3.28
CA ILE A 19 -4.43 -9.03 4.27
C ILE A 19 -5.97 -9.01 4.29
N LYS A 20 -6.57 -7.85 4.04
CA LYS A 20 -8.00 -7.59 4.31
C LYS A 20 -8.85 -7.42 3.07
N ASP A 21 -8.29 -7.53 1.87
CA ASP A 21 -9.10 -7.68 0.67
C ASP A 21 -9.84 -9.03 0.71
N PRO A 22 -11.19 -9.05 0.82
CA PRO A 22 -11.97 -10.29 0.86
C PRO A 22 -11.83 -11.14 -0.40
N THR A 23 -11.43 -10.51 -1.51
CA THR A 23 -11.27 -11.15 -2.81
C THR A 23 -9.82 -11.52 -3.13
N GLN A 24 -8.87 -11.10 -2.30
CA GLN A 24 -7.42 -11.36 -2.48
C GLN A 24 -6.92 -10.95 -3.88
N ASN A 25 -7.41 -9.82 -4.39
CA ASN A 25 -7.04 -9.27 -5.69
C ASN A 25 -5.83 -8.32 -5.63
N ILE A 26 -5.43 -7.89 -4.43
CA ILE A 26 -4.29 -7.00 -4.21
C ILE A 26 -3.13 -7.81 -3.63
N HIS A 27 -1.97 -7.78 -4.31
CA HIS A 27 -0.71 -8.32 -3.81
C HIS A 27 0.26 -7.17 -3.53
N TRP A 28 0.65 -7.00 -2.27
CA TRP A 28 1.62 -5.98 -1.88
C TRP A 28 3.05 -6.45 -2.16
N VAL A 29 3.87 -5.59 -2.79
CA VAL A 29 5.31 -5.82 -2.97
C VAL A 29 6.11 -4.65 -2.43
N THR A 30 7.32 -4.92 -1.96
CA THR A 30 8.22 -3.87 -1.46
C THR A 30 8.57 -2.92 -2.61
N PRO A 31 8.41 -1.59 -2.44
CA PRO A 31 8.85 -0.62 -3.44
C PRO A 31 10.39 -0.51 -3.46
N GLN A 32 10.90 0.34 -4.34
CA GLN A 32 12.31 0.73 -4.35
C GLN A 32 12.76 1.30 -2.98
N GLY A 33 14.03 1.10 -2.63
CA GLY A 33 14.58 1.54 -1.34
C GLY A 33 14.57 3.06 -1.19
N GLY A 34 14.23 3.53 0.01
CA GLY A 34 14.09 4.97 0.32
C GLY A 34 12.65 5.51 0.17
N ASP A 35 11.74 4.74 -0.41
CA ASP A 35 10.31 5.05 -0.45
C ASP A 35 9.57 4.62 0.83
N GLY A 36 8.47 5.31 1.10
CA GLY A 36 7.59 5.03 2.23
C GLY A 36 7.64 6.08 3.34
N PRO A 37 6.88 5.85 4.41
CA PRO A 37 6.78 6.82 5.50
C PRO A 37 8.08 6.92 6.32
N ASN A 38 8.44 8.15 6.66
CA ASN A 38 9.50 8.45 7.62
C ASN A 38 8.86 8.74 8.99
N TYR A 39 9.17 7.90 9.97
CA TYR A 39 8.62 7.97 11.33
C TYR A 39 9.72 8.33 12.34
N PRO A 40 10.12 9.60 12.47
CA PRO A 40 11.22 9.99 13.36
C PRO A 40 10.89 9.89 14.86
N ASN A 41 9.61 9.87 15.21
CA ASN A 41 9.11 9.91 16.60
C ASN A 41 8.00 8.88 16.86
N MET A 42 7.89 7.86 16.01
CA MET A 42 6.93 6.76 16.15
C MET A 42 7.72 5.49 16.45
#